data_AF-A0A6J8CKT6-F1
#
_entry.id   AF-A0A6J8CKT6-F1
#
_cell.length_a   1.000
_cell.length_b   1.000
_cell.length_c   1.000
_cell.angle_alpha   90.00
_cell.angle_beta   90.00
_cell.angle_gamma   90.00
#
_symmetry.space_group_name_H-M   'P 1'
#
loop_
_entity.id
_entity.type
_entity.pdbx_description
1 polymer ?
#
loop_
_entity_poly.entity_id
_entity_poly.type
_entity_poly.pdbx_seq_one_letter_code
_entity_poly.pdbx_strand_id
1 'polypeptide(L)'
;MGDVVNKAVKEYEIIVTDGTGKLGRSQLPTFSCWSDKDSAAVRCICTVCSGLVEILSVASIGKIITTPFLKLIGSKTVATHILDLNQHFLQLQIDLKQWSKDPSDLISGETVLFPEVPLCKDDIFDAVFSNYMLPDTDVISESASLMSTHLYLIVSRLLINQLPEGCHSTNSETIRKESLTVPKHNRTSEKILADFKQISHFKPNAPIEHIEATLMWVNNKTVEWLDLMDPEIKNAKITLAMKRAHEFISKWHERKIN
;
A
#
# COMPACT_ATOMS: atom_id res chain seq x y z
N MET A 1 -41.12 -24.46 3.18
CA MET A 1 -39.92 -23.60 3.03
C MET A 1 -38.87 -23.89 4.09
N GLY A 2 -39.23 -23.94 5.39
CA GLY A 2 -38.29 -24.27 6.47
C GLY A 2 -37.52 -25.59 6.29
N ASP A 3 -38.19 -26.68 5.87
CA ASP A 3 -37.52 -27.97 5.67
C ASP A 3 -36.54 -28.01 4.49
N VAL A 4 -36.79 -27.20 3.45
CA VAL A 4 -35.91 -27.11 2.28
C VAL A 4 -34.66 -26.30 2.62
N VAL A 5 -34.83 -25.22 3.38
CA VAL A 5 -33.72 -24.39 3.87
C VAL A 5 -32.86 -25.19 4.86
N ASN A 6 -33.48 -25.88 5.82
CA ASN A 6 -32.74 -26.70 6.79
C ASN A 6 -32.00 -27.88 6.13
N LYS A 7 -32.55 -28.46 5.07
CA LYS A 7 -31.86 -29.51 4.29
C LYS A 7 -30.69 -28.94 3.47
N ALA A 8 -30.86 -27.76 2.86
CA ALA A 8 -29.81 -27.08 2.11
C ALA A 8 -28.65 -26.64 3.02
N VAL A 9 -28.94 -26.16 4.22
CA VAL A 9 -27.91 -25.80 5.22
C VAL A 9 -27.14 -27.05 5.66
N LYS A 10 -27.82 -28.17 5.95
CA LYS A 10 -27.15 -29.44 6.29
C LYS A 10 -26.28 -29.99 5.16
N GLU A 11 -26.72 -29.89 3.92
CA GLU A 11 -25.94 -30.34 2.75
C GLU A 11 -24.74 -29.41 2.48
N TYR A 12 -24.88 -28.10 2.75
CA TYR A 12 -23.79 -27.14 2.67
C TYR A 12 -22.73 -27.37 3.77
N GLU A 13 -23.16 -27.63 5.01
CA GLU A 13 -22.27 -27.97 6.13
C GLU A 13 -21.42 -29.22 5.83
N ILE A 14 -22.01 -30.25 5.20
CA ILE A 14 -21.31 -31.48 4.77
C ILE A 14 -20.24 -31.19 3.71
N ILE A 15 -20.53 -30.30 2.75
CA ILE A 15 -19.58 -29.94 1.66
C ILE A 15 -18.45 -29.06 2.17
N VAL A 16 -18.72 -28.17 3.13
CA VAL A 16 -17.70 -27.33 3.77
C VAL A 16 -16.78 -28.17 4.67
N THR A 17 -17.29 -29.21 5.34
CA THR A 17 -16.44 -30.11 6.16
C THR A 17 -15.54 -31.03 5.31
N ASP A 18 -15.94 -31.37 4.08
CA ASP A 18 -15.13 -32.22 3.17
C ASP A 18 -14.21 -31.42 2.21
N GLY A 19 -14.31 -30.09 2.16
CA GLY A 19 -13.88 -29.31 0.99
C GLY A 19 -13.10 -28.03 1.26
N THR A 20 -12.03 -28.04 2.05
CA THR A 20 -11.06 -26.92 2.12
C THR A 20 -10.16 -26.78 0.87
N GLY A 21 -10.53 -27.44 -0.24
CA GLY A 21 -9.76 -27.46 -1.48
C GLY A 21 -10.42 -26.70 -2.63
N LYS A 22 -10.09 -25.41 -2.78
CA LYS A 22 -10.14 -24.65 -4.05
C LYS A 22 -11.47 -24.69 -4.83
N LEU A 23 -12.48 -23.93 -4.39
CA LEU A 23 -13.61 -23.60 -5.26
C LEU A 23 -13.39 -22.22 -5.92
N GLY A 24 -12.84 -22.24 -7.13
CA GLY A 24 -12.92 -21.09 -8.02
C GLY A 24 -14.38 -20.81 -8.41
N ARG A 25 -14.71 -19.54 -8.72
CA ARG A 25 -16.07 -19.05 -9.07
C ARG A 25 -16.82 -19.87 -10.15
N SER A 26 -16.15 -20.76 -10.89
CA SER A 26 -16.72 -21.61 -11.94
C SER A 26 -17.09 -23.04 -11.51
N GLN A 27 -16.83 -23.46 -10.26
CA GLN A 27 -16.99 -24.86 -9.84
C GLN A 27 -17.94 -25.07 -8.65
N LEU A 28 -18.94 -24.20 -8.43
CA LEU A 28 -19.99 -24.54 -7.47
C LEU A 28 -20.68 -25.84 -7.90
N PRO A 29 -20.85 -26.83 -7.01
CA PRO A 29 -21.40 -28.14 -7.36
C PRO A 29 -22.77 -27.96 -8.01
N THR A 30 -22.94 -28.54 -9.21
CA THR A 30 -24.25 -28.67 -9.85
C THR A 30 -25.01 -29.76 -9.12
N PHE A 31 -25.90 -29.37 -8.22
CA PHE A 31 -26.82 -30.30 -7.56
C PHE A 31 -27.82 -30.83 -8.58
N SER A 32 -27.65 -32.08 -9.00
CA SER A 32 -28.50 -32.74 -10.02
C SER A 32 -29.97 -32.89 -9.62
N CYS A 33 -30.28 -32.65 -8.34
CA CYS A 33 -31.61 -32.76 -7.75
C CYS A 33 -32.37 -31.44 -7.61
N TRP A 34 -31.81 -30.32 -8.08
CA TRP A 34 -32.38 -28.99 -7.89
C TRP A 34 -32.97 -28.46 -9.20
N SER A 35 -34.10 -27.76 -9.13
CA SER A 35 -34.61 -27.06 -10.31
C SER A 35 -33.67 -25.90 -10.68
N ASP A 36 -33.61 -25.52 -11.96
CA ASP A 36 -32.74 -24.42 -12.42
C ASP A 36 -32.94 -23.12 -11.63
N LYS A 37 -34.18 -22.88 -11.15
CA LYS A 37 -34.54 -21.73 -10.31
C LYS A 37 -33.95 -21.82 -8.90
N ASP A 38 -33.95 -23.01 -8.29
CA ASP A 38 -33.40 -23.23 -6.96
C ASP A 38 -31.86 -23.15 -6.98
N SER A 39 -31.22 -23.69 -8.03
CA SER A 39 -29.77 -23.56 -8.22
C SER A 39 -29.33 -22.12 -8.53
N ALA A 40 -30.18 -21.31 -9.16
CA ALA A 40 -29.90 -19.89 -9.37
C ALA A 40 -30.03 -19.10 -8.05
N ALA A 41 -31.04 -19.39 -7.23
CA ALA A 41 -31.23 -18.77 -5.93
C ALA A 41 -30.04 -19.04 -4.99
N VAL A 42 -29.57 -20.29 -4.90
CA VAL A 42 -28.41 -20.60 -4.04
C VAL A 42 -27.10 -20.04 -4.58
N ARG A 43 -26.88 -19.99 -5.90
CA ARG A 43 -25.73 -19.27 -6.46
C ARG A 43 -25.77 -17.77 -6.14
N CYS A 44 -26.94 -17.16 -6.19
CA CYS A 44 -27.12 -15.76 -5.80
C CYS A 44 -26.82 -15.56 -4.31
N ILE A 45 -27.37 -16.41 -3.44
CA ILE A 45 -27.12 -16.37 -1.99
C ILE A 45 -25.62 -16.57 -1.69
N CYS A 46 -24.96 -17.59 -2.23
CA CYS A 46 -23.53 -17.81 -2.03
C CYS A 46 -22.69 -16.63 -2.53
N THR A 47 -23.03 -16.04 -3.68
CA THR A 47 -22.29 -14.88 -4.21
C THR A 47 -22.47 -13.65 -3.33
N VAL A 48 -23.69 -13.41 -2.84
CA VAL A 48 -23.99 -12.31 -1.91
C VAL A 48 -23.28 -12.53 -0.57
N CYS A 49 -23.31 -13.76 -0.02
CA CYS A 49 -22.62 -14.10 1.21
C CYS A 49 -21.09 -13.95 1.08
N SER A 50 -20.47 -14.46 0.00
CA SER A 50 -19.03 -14.26 -0.24
C SER A 50 -18.67 -12.77 -0.41
N GLY A 51 -19.49 -12.00 -1.11
CA GLY A 51 -19.29 -10.56 -1.25
C GLY A 51 -19.43 -9.81 0.08
N LEU A 52 -20.39 -10.20 0.92
CA LEU A 52 -20.57 -9.62 2.25
C LEU A 52 -19.38 -9.95 3.18
N VAL A 53 -18.86 -11.17 3.14
CA VAL A 53 -17.66 -11.55 3.90
C VAL A 53 -16.45 -10.70 3.47
N GLU A 54 -16.20 -10.57 2.16
CA GLU A 54 -15.12 -9.72 1.65
C GLU A 54 -15.27 -8.26 2.10
N ILE A 55 -16.49 -7.72 2.03
CA ILE A 55 -16.79 -6.34 2.47
C ILE A 55 -16.55 -6.18 3.96
N LEU A 56 -16.96 -7.14 4.79
CA LEU A 56 -16.79 -7.08 6.24
C LEU A 56 -15.31 -7.17 6.62
N SER A 57 -14.54 -8.09 6.05
CA SER A 57 -13.10 -8.18 6.31
C SER A 57 -12.35 -6.91 5.88
N VAL A 58 -12.70 -6.34 4.72
CA VAL A 58 -12.14 -5.05 4.25
C VAL A 58 -12.55 -3.90 5.16
N ALA A 59 -13.81 -3.85 5.59
CA ALA A 59 -14.31 -2.80 6.46
C ALA A 59 -13.64 -2.85 7.85
N SER A 60 -13.45 -4.05 8.41
CA SER A 60 -12.72 -4.25 9.67
C SER A 60 -11.28 -3.75 9.57
N ILE A 61 -10.55 -4.12 8.52
CA ILE A 61 -9.20 -3.61 8.26
C ILE A 61 -9.19 -2.09 8.09
N GLY A 62 -10.17 -1.54 7.36
CA GLY A 62 -10.30 -0.10 7.17
C GLY A 62 -10.49 0.67 8.49
N LYS A 63 -11.28 0.12 9.41
CA LYS A 63 -11.60 0.75 10.71
C LYS A 63 -10.53 0.53 11.78
N ILE A 64 -9.93 -0.66 11.84
CA ILE A 64 -8.95 -1.05 12.87
C ILE A 64 -7.52 -0.65 12.48
N ILE A 65 -7.18 -0.75 11.20
CA ILE A 65 -5.80 -0.54 10.72
C ILE A 65 -5.68 0.78 9.98
N THR A 66 -6.37 0.92 8.85
CA THR A 66 -6.13 2.03 7.91
C THR A 66 -6.49 3.38 8.52
N THR A 67 -7.66 3.49 9.15
CA THR A 67 -8.12 4.77 9.73
C THR A 67 -7.23 5.24 10.88
N PRO A 68 -6.90 4.40 11.89
CA PRO A 68 -5.98 4.81 12.95
C PRO A 68 -4.60 5.15 12.42
N PHE A 69 -4.09 4.41 11.44
CA PHE A 69 -2.79 4.69 10.83
C PHE A 69 -2.77 6.03 10.07
N LEU A 70 -3.83 6.38 9.33
CA LEU A 70 -3.93 7.68 8.67
C LEU A 70 -4.03 8.83 9.68
N LYS A 71 -4.77 8.63 10.78
CA LYS A 71 -4.83 9.60 11.88
C LYS A 71 -3.46 9.76 12.55
N LEU A 72 -2.72 8.67 12.74
CA LEU A 72 -1.38 8.66 13.28
C LEU A 72 -0.42 9.50 12.42
N ILE A 73 -0.39 9.24 11.11
CA ILE A 73 0.45 9.98 10.15
C ILE A 73 0.02 11.45 10.04
N GLY A 74 -1.28 11.72 10.08
CA GLY A 74 -1.83 13.07 10.03
C GLY A 74 -1.62 13.86 11.33
N SER A 75 -1.35 13.17 12.43
CA SER A 75 -1.17 13.77 13.75
C SER A 75 0.22 14.36 13.92
N LYS A 76 0.31 15.69 13.89
CA LYS A 76 1.55 16.42 14.15
C LYS A 76 2.08 16.24 15.58
N THR A 77 1.24 15.79 16.51
CA THR A 77 1.65 15.56 17.90
C THR A 77 2.32 14.21 18.10
N VAL A 78 1.98 13.20 17.29
CA VAL A 78 2.48 11.83 17.46
C VAL A 78 3.66 11.54 16.53
N ALA A 79 3.62 12.03 15.29
CA ALA A 79 4.69 11.82 14.32
C ALA A 79 5.10 13.15 13.67
N THR A 80 6.30 13.62 14.01
CA THR A 80 6.90 14.79 13.34
C THR A 80 7.77 14.38 12.16
N HIS A 81 8.30 13.16 12.23
CA HIS A 81 9.24 12.59 11.27
C HIS A 81 8.90 11.11 10.99
N ILE A 82 9.23 10.62 9.79
CA ILE A 82 8.95 9.23 9.40
C ILE A 82 9.56 8.18 10.33
N LEU A 83 10.72 8.50 10.92
CA LEU A 83 11.40 7.58 11.86
C LEU A 83 10.70 7.50 13.23
N ASP A 84 9.85 8.48 13.58
CA ASP A 84 8.99 8.39 14.78
C ASP A 84 7.96 7.25 14.64
N LEU A 85 7.67 6.84 13.40
CA LEU A 85 6.70 5.78 13.09
C LEU A 85 7.29 4.36 13.17
N ASN A 86 8.62 4.19 13.34
CA ASN A 86 9.24 2.87 13.34
C ASN A 86 8.64 1.91 14.38
N GLN A 87 8.35 2.40 15.59
CA GLN A 87 7.71 1.60 16.64
C GLN A 87 6.28 1.18 16.24
N HIS A 88 5.54 2.09 15.60
CA HIS A 88 4.20 1.82 15.11
C HIS A 88 4.20 0.83 13.94
N PHE A 89 5.20 0.88 13.06
CA PHE A 89 5.38 -0.10 11.99
C PHE A 89 5.68 -1.49 12.55
N LEU A 90 6.51 -1.57 13.59
CA LEU A 90 6.79 -2.81 14.28
C LEU A 90 5.54 -3.37 14.95
N GLN A 91 4.78 -2.53 15.66
CA GLN A 91 3.51 -2.94 16.28
C GLN A 91 2.53 -3.48 15.24
N LEU A 92 2.34 -2.75 14.13
CA LEU A 92 1.52 -3.20 13.01
C LEU A 92 1.98 -4.55 12.45
N GLN A 93 3.29 -4.76 12.30
CA GLN A 93 3.83 -6.03 11.82
C GLN A 93 3.54 -7.17 12.81
N ILE A 94 3.70 -6.94 14.11
CA ILE A 94 3.45 -7.93 15.16
C ILE A 94 1.97 -8.32 15.17
N ASP A 95 1.07 -7.33 15.16
CA ASP A 95 -0.37 -7.57 15.21
C ASP A 95 -0.88 -8.27 13.95
N LEU A 96 -0.42 -7.86 12.76
CA LEU A 96 -0.75 -8.56 11.52
C LEU A 96 -0.26 -10.01 11.52
N LYS A 97 0.90 -10.29 12.11
CA LYS A 97 1.42 -11.65 12.28
C LYS A 97 0.61 -12.45 13.28
N GLN A 98 0.11 -11.82 14.34
CA GLN A 98 -0.81 -12.47 15.28
C GLN A 98 -2.15 -12.78 14.60
N TRP A 99 -2.76 -11.79 13.93
CA TRP A 99 -4.03 -11.94 13.22
C TRP A 99 -3.98 -12.89 12.02
N SER A 100 -2.79 -13.12 11.45
CA SER A 100 -2.59 -14.19 10.45
C SER A 100 -2.76 -15.61 11.01
N LYS A 101 -2.78 -15.76 12.33
CA LYS A 101 -3.01 -17.04 13.01
C LYS A 101 -4.38 -17.05 13.68
N ASP A 102 -4.72 -15.95 14.35
CA ASP A 102 -5.98 -15.78 15.06
C ASP A 102 -6.49 -14.34 14.92
N PRO A 103 -7.45 -14.08 14.03
CA PRO A 103 -8.03 -12.76 13.82
C PRO A 103 -9.19 -12.45 14.77
N SER A 104 -9.44 -13.26 15.81
CA SER A 104 -10.55 -13.04 16.75
C SER A 104 -10.56 -11.62 17.33
N ASP A 105 -9.37 -11.14 17.72
CA ASP A 105 -9.14 -9.77 18.19
C ASP A 105 -9.54 -8.72 17.14
N LEU A 106 -9.08 -8.87 15.89
CA LEU A 106 -9.40 -7.97 14.78
C LEU A 106 -10.90 -7.91 14.49
N ILE A 107 -11.58 -9.05 14.52
CA ILE A 107 -13.00 -9.13 14.23
C ILE A 107 -13.78 -8.59 15.41
N SER A 108 -13.31 -8.73 16.66
CA SER A 108 -14.04 -8.24 17.87
C SER A 108 -14.34 -6.75 17.79
N GLY A 109 -13.51 -6.00 17.05
CA GLY A 109 -13.56 -4.55 16.99
C GLY A 109 -13.05 -3.88 18.28
N GLU A 110 -12.63 -4.65 19.29
CA GLU A 110 -12.14 -4.11 20.55
C GLU A 110 -10.65 -3.77 20.50
N THR A 111 -9.91 -4.32 19.53
CA THR A 111 -8.48 -4.08 19.43
C THR A 111 -8.14 -2.66 19.03
N VAL A 112 -7.28 -2.04 19.83
CA VAL A 112 -6.70 -0.73 19.55
C VAL A 112 -5.26 -0.93 19.08
N LEU A 113 -5.03 -0.72 17.78
CA LEU A 113 -3.72 -0.91 17.14
C LEU A 113 -2.66 0.08 17.65
N PHE A 114 -3.05 1.33 17.87
CA PHE A 114 -2.15 2.39 18.37
C PHE A 114 -2.80 3.05 19.59
N PRO A 115 -2.23 2.90 20.81
CA PRO A 115 -2.82 3.44 22.04
C PRO A 115 -3.10 4.94 22.02
N GLU A 116 -2.30 5.70 21.26
CA GLU A 116 -2.37 7.15 21.14
C GLU A 116 -3.52 7.62 20.23
N VAL A 117 -4.06 6.72 19.40
CA VAL A 117 -5.08 7.05 18.39
C VAL A 117 -6.39 6.36 18.75
N PRO A 118 -7.40 7.11 19.23
CA PRO A 118 -8.67 6.51 19.60
C PRO A 118 -9.39 5.92 18.38
N LEU A 119 -9.99 4.76 18.61
CA LEU A 119 -10.82 4.09 17.61
C LEU A 119 -12.01 4.97 17.22
N CYS A 120 -12.26 5.08 15.91
CA CYS A 120 -13.39 5.85 15.40
C CYS A 120 -14.64 4.97 15.38
N LYS A 121 -15.46 5.05 16.43
CA LYS A 121 -16.76 4.36 16.50
C LYS A 121 -17.83 5.25 15.86
N ASP A 122 -18.14 4.98 14.60
CA ASP A 122 -19.23 5.61 13.85
C ASP A 122 -20.30 4.57 13.45
N ASP A 123 -21.39 5.01 12.82
CA ASP A 123 -22.49 4.12 12.42
C ASP A 123 -22.01 2.95 11.55
N ILE A 124 -20.94 3.13 10.77
CA ILE A 124 -20.33 2.07 9.95
C ILE A 124 -19.57 1.07 10.83
N PHE A 125 -18.79 1.56 11.80
CA PHE A 125 -18.14 0.73 12.79
C PHE A 125 -19.18 -0.13 13.51
N ASP A 126 -20.23 0.49 14.03
CA ASP A 126 -21.29 -0.23 14.71
C ASP A 126 -21.96 -1.22 13.75
N ALA A 127 -22.30 -0.84 12.51
CA ALA A 127 -22.89 -1.77 11.54
C ALA A 127 -22.01 -3.01 11.24
N VAL A 128 -20.68 -2.84 11.19
CA VAL A 128 -19.71 -3.91 10.92
C VAL A 128 -19.53 -4.82 12.15
N PHE A 129 -19.48 -4.25 13.35
CA PHE A 129 -19.11 -4.97 14.58
C PHE A 129 -20.28 -5.33 15.51
N SER A 130 -21.46 -4.73 15.35
CA SER A 130 -22.64 -5.04 16.17
C SER A 130 -23.43 -6.28 15.69
N ASN A 131 -23.16 -6.76 14.47
CA ASN A 131 -23.87 -7.90 13.84
C ASN A 131 -23.10 -9.22 13.95
N TYR A 132 -22.59 -9.54 15.14
CA TYR A 132 -21.95 -10.83 15.45
C TYR A 132 -22.87 -12.07 15.42
N MET A 133 -24.03 -11.95 14.77
CA MET A 133 -24.98 -13.03 14.53
C MET A 133 -25.03 -13.38 13.04
N LEU A 134 -23.89 -13.27 12.35
CA LEU A 134 -23.76 -13.81 11.00
C LEU A 134 -23.48 -15.32 11.11
N PRO A 135 -24.21 -16.17 10.38
CA PRO A 135 -24.11 -17.63 10.49
C PRO A 135 -22.73 -18.22 10.13
N ASP A 136 -21.83 -17.42 9.54
CA ASP A 136 -20.53 -17.87 9.02
C ASP A 136 -19.34 -17.14 9.67
N THR A 137 -19.28 -17.10 11.00
CA THR A 137 -18.15 -16.52 11.76
C THR A 137 -16.81 -17.13 11.35
N ASP A 138 -16.80 -18.42 11.02
CA ASP A 138 -15.60 -19.16 10.61
C ASP A 138 -15.08 -18.66 9.25
N VAL A 139 -15.97 -18.34 8.32
CA VAL A 139 -15.59 -17.84 6.98
C VAL A 139 -15.05 -16.41 7.09
N ILE A 140 -15.63 -15.57 7.95
CA ILE A 140 -15.12 -14.24 8.25
C ILE A 140 -13.75 -14.32 8.91
N SER A 141 -13.57 -15.26 9.85
CA SER A 141 -12.30 -15.54 10.51
C SER A 141 -11.22 -15.95 9.52
N GLU A 142 -11.49 -16.96 8.69
CA GLU A 142 -10.54 -17.42 7.67
C GLU A 142 -10.17 -16.30 6.69
N SER A 143 -11.16 -15.50 6.26
CA SER A 143 -10.95 -14.37 5.35
C SER A 143 -10.09 -13.27 5.99
N ALA A 144 -10.37 -12.91 7.25
CA ALA A 144 -9.59 -11.93 8.00
C ALA A 144 -8.16 -12.41 8.25
N SER A 145 -7.95 -13.69 8.54
CA SER A 145 -6.64 -14.32 8.69
C SER A 145 -5.84 -14.27 7.38
N LEU A 146 -6.48 -14.63 6.26
CA LEU A 146 -5.86 -14.58 4.94
C LEU A 146 -5.46 -13.16 4.54
N MET A 147 -6.33 -12.17 4.78
CA MET A 147 -6.02 -10.76 4.52
C MET A 147 -4.88 -10.25 5.41
N SER A 148 -4.89 -10.60 6.70
CA SER A 148 -3.83 -10.24 7.64
C SER A 148 -2.48 -10.84 7.22
N THR A 149 -2.47 -12.07 6.72
CA THR A 149 -1.28 -12.72 6.14
C THR A 149 -0.73 -11.92 4.96
N HIS A 150 -1.59 -11.52 4.02
CA HIS A 150 -1.16 -10.73 2.86
C HIS A 150 -0.63 -9.37 3.26
N LEU A 151 -1.32 -8.66 4.15
CA LEU A 151 -0.88 -7.38 4.68
C LEU A 151 0.45 -7.51 5.42
N TYR A 152 0.64 -8.54 6.24
CA TYR A 152 1.91 -8.81 6.92
C TYR A 152 3.07 -8.93 5.91
N LEU A 153 2.87 -9.69 4.83
CA LEU A 153 3.90 -9.85 3.79
C LEU A 153 4.21 -8.53 3.08
N ILE A 154 3.18 -7.74 2.76
CA ILE A 154 3.33 -6.43 2.11
C ILE A 154 4.08 -5.48 3.05
N VAL A 155 3.64 -5.34 4.29
CA VAL A 155 4.24 -4.47 5.31
C VAL A 155 5.69 -4.87 5.57
N SER A 156 5.97 -6.16 5.71
CA SER A 156 7.35 -6.66 5.95
C SER A 156 8.29 -6.34 4.78
N ARG A 157 7.79 -6.37 3.55
CA ARG A 157 8.59 -6.04 2.35
C ARG A 157 8.77 -4.54 2.18
N LEU A 158 7.68 -3.77 2.28
CA LEU A 158 7.71 -2.32 2.03
C LEU A 158 8.43 -1.55 3.14
N LEU A 159 8.38 -2.05 4.38
CA LEU A 159 8.97 -1.40 5.54
C LEU A 159 10.27 -2.07 5.98
N ILE A 160 10.90 -2.88 5.13
CA ILE A 160 12.13 -3.63 5.46
C ILE A 160 13.24 -2.72 6.01
N ASN A 161 13.33 -1.48 5.55
CA ASN A 161 14.34 -0.54 6.02
C ASN A 161 13.99 0.10 7.38
N GLN A 162 12.72 0.12 7.76
CA GLN A 162 12.20 0.78 8.96
C GLN A 162 11.96 -0.21 10.11
N LEU A 163 11.75 -1.49 9.77
CA LEU A 163 11.63 -2.59 10.72
C LEU A 163 12.98 -2.93 11.37
N PRO A 164 13.00 -3.71 12.46
CA PRO A 164 14.25 -4.20 13.06
C PRO A 164 15.14 -4.83 11.98
N GLU A 165 16.46 -4.61 12.08
CA GLU A 165 17.47 -5.01 11.07
C GLU A 165 17.54 -4.09 9.83
N GLY A 166 16.57 -3.21 9.62
CA GLY A 166 16.59 -2.23 8.54
C GLY A 166 17.59 -1.10 8.75
N CYS A 167 18.06 -0.49 7.65
CA CYS A 167 19.04 0.62 7.68
C CYS A 167 18.52 1.92 8.31
N HIS A 168 17.21 2.05 8.47
CA HIS A 168 16.52 3.17 9.10
C HIS A 168 15.81 2.76 10.39
N SER A 169 16.05 1.56 10.91
CA SER A 169 15.47 1.06 12.17
C SER A 169 15.87 1.91 13.37
N THR A 170 17.13 2.36 13.39
CA THR A 170 17.69 3.16 14.47
C THR A 170 17.44 4.64 14.22
N ASN A 171 16.87 5.31 15.23
CA ASN A 171 16.66 6.76 15.26
C ASN A 171 17.99 7.53 15.39
N SER A 172 18.82 7.49 14.35
CA SER A 172 20.05 8.29 14.31
C SER A 172 19.74 9.75 13.97
N GLU A 173 20.27 10.65 14.77
CA GLU A 173 20.21 12.10 14.54
C GLU A 173 20.87 12.49 13.21
N THR A 174 21.84 11.72 12.73
CA THR A 174 22.47 11.94 11.42
C THR A 174 21.46 11.75 10.29
N ILE A 175 20.70 10.65 10.31
CA ILE A 175 19.70 10.34 9.29
C ILE A 175 18.58 11.38 9.32
N ARG A 176 18.19 11.87 10.51
CA ARG A 176 17.22 12.97 10.64
C ARG A 176 17.71 14.26 9.98
N LYS A 177 18.98 14.61 10.14
CA LYS A 177 19.56 15.80 9.50
C LYS A 177 19.63 15.64 7.98
N GLU A 178 20.00 14.46 7.51
CA GLU A 178 20.04 14.14 6.08
C GLU A 178 18.64 14.18 5.45
N SER A 179 17.63 13.60 6.11
CA SER A 179 16.25 13.58 5.60
C SER A 179 15.61 14.96 5.56
N LEU A 180 16.01 15.91 6.42
CA LEU A 180 15.55 17.30 6.36
C LEU A 180 15.95 18.00 5.04
N THR A 181 16.98 17.52 4.36
CA THR A 181 17.39 18.06 3.06
C THR A 181 16.51 17.55 1.91
N VAL A 182 15.77 16.46 2.13
CA VAL A 182 14.89 15.86 1.13
C VAL A 182 13.56 16.62 1.09
N PRO A 183 13.02 16.94 -0.11
CA PRO A 183 11.71 17.54 -0.23
C PRO A 183 10.62 16.71 0.46
N LYS A 184 9.79 17.36 1.28
CA LYS A 184 8.73 16.70 2.10
C LYS A 184 7.63 16.00 1.29
N HIS A 185 7.58 16.21 -0.02
CA HIS A 185 6.51 15.70 -0.87
C HIS A 185 7.12 14.90 -2.01
N ASN A 186 6.65 13.67 -2.20
CA ASN A 186 6.96 12.85 -3.37
C ASN A 186 6.22 13.34 -4.63
N ARG A 187 6.17 14.66 -4.84
CA ARG A 187 5.68 15.28 -6.08
C ARG A 187 6.81 15.51 -7.06
N THR A 188 8.03 15.11 -6.72
CA THR A 188 9.21 15.32 -7.57
C THR A 188 9.05 14.61 -8.91
N SER A 189 8.58 13.36 -8.92
CA SER A 189 8.31 12.63 -10.17
C SER A 189 7.20 13.28 -11.00
N GLU A 190 6.07 13.63 -10.38
CA GLU A 190 4.94 14.32 -11.03
C GLU A 190 5.37 15.66 -11.62
N LYS A 191 6.14 16.45 -10.86
CA LYS A 191 6.67 17.73 -11.27
C LYS A 191 7.64 17.58 -12.44
N ILE A 192 8.58 16.63 -12.38
CA ILE A 192 9.53 16.35 -13.48
C ILE A 192 8.76 15.99 -14.76
N LEU A 193 7.71 15.17 -14.65
CA LEU A 193 6.88 14.81 -15.81
C LEU A 193 6.09 16.01 -16.35
N ALA A 194 5.57 16.87 -15.48
CA ALA A 194 4.89 18.09 -15.87
C ALA A 194 5.84 19.05 -16.59
N ASP A 195 7.03 19.29 -16.03
CA ASP A 195 8.08 20.12 -16.61
C ASP A 195 8.57 19.55 -17.95
N PHE A 196 8.76 18.23 -18.05
CA PHE A 196 9.09 17.53 -19.30
C PHE A 196 8.03 17.77 -20.38
N LYS A 197 6.75 17.59 -20.02
CA LYS A 197 5.62 17.80 -20.93
C LYS A 197 5.53 19.26 -21.40
N GLN A 198 5.79 20.20 -20.50
CA GLN A 198 5.79 21.62 -20.81
C GLN A 198 6.93 21.97 -21.76
N ILE A 199 8.17 21.54 -21.47
CA ILE A 199 9.34 21.81 -22.32
C ILE A 199 9.18 21.18 -23.71
N SER A 200 8.67 19.94 -23.79
CA SER A 200 8.43 19.28 -25.07
C SER A 200 7.36 19.99 -25.92
N HIS A 201 6.34 20.59 -25.29
CA HIS A 201 5.36 21.43 -26.01
C HIS A 201 5.98 22.74 -26.53
N PHE A 202 6.80 23.42 -25.73
CA PHE A 202 7.42 24.68 -26.15
C PHE A 202 8.57 24.48 -27.15
N LYS A 203 9.24 23.31 -27.11
CA LYS A 203 10.38 22.97 -27.96
C LYS A 203 10.19 21.59 -28.60
N PRO A 204 9.23 21.44 -29.53
CA PRO A 204 8.90 20.12 -30.11
C PRO A 204 10.04 19.48 -30.90
N ASN A 205 10.98 20.29 -31.39
CA ASN A 205 12.15 19.83 -32.14
C ASN A 205 13.40 19.66 -31.26
N ALA A 206 13.32 19.87 -29.95
CA ALA A 206 14.46 19.66 -29.06
C ALA A 206 14.73 18.16 -28.89
N PRO A 207 16.00 17.72 -28.98
CA PRO A 207 16.35 16.34 -28.69
C PRO A 207 16.10 16.04 -27.21
N ILE A 208 15.75 14.78 -26.90
CA ILE A 208 15.35 14.37 -25.54
C ILE A 208 16.46 14.63 -24.52
N GLU A 209 17.71 14.47 -24.93
CA GLU A 209 18.91 14.70 -24.12
C GLU A 209 19.00 16.18 -23.69
N HIS A 210 18.59 17.11 -24.53
CA HIS A 210 18.55 18.53 -24.19
C HIS A 210 17.45 18.84 -23.18
N ILE A 211 16.29 18.19 -23.32
CA ILE A 211 15.17 18.33 -22.38
C ILE A 211 15.58 17.77 -21.01
N GLU A 212 16.15 16.57 -20.97
CA GLU A 212 16.67 15.94 -19.75
C GLU A 212 17.74 16.80 -19.07
N ALA A 213 18.73 17.28 -19.81
CA ALA A 213 19.77 18.15 -19.28
C ALA A 213 19.18 19.43 -18.67
N THR A 214 18.17 20.02 -19.32
CA THR A 214 17.46 21.20 -18.80
C THR A 214 16.71 20.87 -17.51
N LEU A 215 16.01 19.74 -17.46
CA LEU A 215 15.29 19.29 -16.27
C LEU A 215 16.24 19.03 -15.10
N MET A 216 17.37 18.38 -15.34
CA MET A 216 18.39 18.15 -14.31
C MET A 216 18.97 19.46 -13.81
N TRP A 217 19.28 20.40 -14.72
CA TRP A 217 19.83 21.71 -14.38
C TRP A 217 18.90 22.51 -13.46
N VAL A 218 17.59 22.49 -13.75
CA VAL A 218 16.57 23.18 -12.94
C VAL A 218 16.34 22.47 -11.61
N ASN A 219 16.14 21.15 -11.62
CA ASN A 219 15.77 20.41 -10.41
C ASN A 219 16.92 20.24 -9.41
N ASN A 220 18.17 20.16 -9.90
CA ASN A 220 19.34 20.11 -9.03
C ASN A 220 19.78 21.50 -8.55
N LYS A 221 19.03 22.56 -8.87
CA LYS A 221 19.34 23.94 -8.48
C LYS A 221 20.78 24.34 -8.89
N THR A 222 21.21 23.88 -10.07
CA THR A 222 22.61 24.02 -10.47
C THR A 222 23.00 25.50 -10.64
N VAL A 223 22.07 26.36 -11.05
CA VAL A 223 22.29 27.82 -11.10
C VAL A 223 22.54 28.38 -9.71
N GLU A 224 21.65 28.10 -8.76
CA GLU A 224 21.76 28.57 -7.36
C GLU A 224 23.10 28.11 -6.75
N TRP A 225 23.48 26.86 -6.99
CA TRP A 225 24.76 26.31 -6.54
C TRP A 225 25.98 26.98 -7.19
N LEU A 226 25.92 27.30 -8.49
CA LEU A 226 27.00 28.01 -9.18
C LEU A 226 27.11 29.47 -8.73
N ASP A 227 25.99 30.12 -8.40
CA ASP A 227 25.95 31.51 -7.95
C ASP A 227 26.51 31.70 -6.53
N LEU A 228 26.60 30.62 -5.75
CA LEU A 228 27.28 30.60 -4.45
C LEU A 228 28.82 30.50 -4.57
N MET A 229 29.36 30.30 -5.78
CA MET A 229 30.79 30.17 -6.00
C MET A 229 31.45 31.48 -6.42
N ASP A 230 32.75 31.59 -6.16
CA ASP A 230 33.56 32.67 -6.71
C ASP A 230 33.48 32.68 -8.26
N PRO A 231 33.42 33.87 -8.88
CA PRO A 231 33.24 33.99 -10.34
C PRO A 231 34.30 33.25 -11.16
N GLU A 232 35.55 33.24 -10.70
CA GLU A 232 36.66 32.54 -11.37
C GLU A 232 36.46 31.02 -11.34
N ILE A 233 36.06 30.47 -10.19
CA ILE A 233 35.81 29.04 -10.01
C ILE A 233 34.59 28.61 -10.83
N LYS A 234 33.52 29.42 -10.82
CA LYS A 234 32.32 29.22 -11.63
C LYS A 234 32.66 29.13 -13.12
N ASN A 235 33.41 30.09 -13.65
CA ASN A 235 33.82 30.12 -15.06
C ASN A 235 34.72 28.93 -15.42
N ALA A 236 35.65 28.56 -14.54
CA ALA A 236 36.51 27.39 -14.74
C ALA A 236 35.68 26.09 -14.84
N LYS A 237 34.67 25.91 -13.97
CA LYS A 237 33.79 24.74 -13.99
C LYS A 237 32.91 24.68 -15.23
N ILE A 238 32.34 25.81 -15.67
CA ILE A 238 31.52 25.88 -16.89
C ILE A 238 32.39 25.53 -18.12
N THR A 239 33.59 26.10 -18.20
CA THR A 239 34.53 25.83 -19.30
C THR A 239 34.92 24.35 -19.33
N LEU A 240 35.20 23.76 -18.17
CA LEU A 240 35.50 22.34 -18.06
C LEU A 240 34.32 21.45 -18.49
N ALA A 241 33.10 21.81 -18.09
CA ALA A 241 31.90 21.09 -18.48
C ALA A 241 31.67 21.13 -20.00
N MET A 242 31.83 22.30 -20.63
CA MET A 242 31.75 22.46 -22.08
C MET A 242 32.79 21.59 -22.81
N LYS A 243 34.03 21.56 -22.32
CA LYS A 243 35.08 20.72 -22.89
C LYS A 243 34.75 19.23 -22.78
N ARG A 244 34.28 18.79 -21.61
CA ARG A 244 33.93 17.38 -21.35
C ARG A 244 32.65 16.93 -22.05
N ALA A 245 31.74 17.84 -22.37
CA ALA A 245 30.52 17.51 -23.11
C ALA A 245 30.84 16.87 -24.47
N HIS A 246 31.83 17.41 -25.19
CA HIS A 246 32.29 16.83 -26.45
C HIS A 246 32.88 15.43 -26.28
N GLU A 247 33.71 15.22 -25.26
CA GLU A 247 34.30 13.91 -24.96
C GLU A 247 33.22 12.87 -24.63
N PHE A 248 32.18 13.29 -23.88
CA PHE A 248 31.07 12.43 -23.53
C PHE A 248 30.26 12.01 -24.77
N ILE A 249 29.94 12.96 -25.65
CA ILE A 249 29.21 12.70 -26.91
C ILE A 249 30.01 11.72 -27.79
N SER A 250 31.33 11.90 -27.93
CA SER A 250 32.18 10.98 -28.71
C SER A 250 32.12 9.56 -28.16
N LYS A 251 32.34 9.39 -26.84
CA LYS A 251 32.28 8.08 -26.17
C LYS A 251 30.91 7.42 -26.27
N TRP A 252 29.83 8.20 -26.25
CA TRP A 252 28.48 7.67 -26.40
C TRP A 252 28.24 7.13 -27.82
N HIS A 253 28.68 7.85 -28.85
CA HIS A 253 28.60 7.38 -30.23
C HIS A 253 29.39 6.09 -30.44
N GLU A 254 30.60 6.00 -29.89
CA GLU A 254 31.43 4.78 -29.92
C GLU A 254 30.71 3.56 -29.30
N ARG A 255 29.94 3.76 -28.23
CA ARG A 255 29.17 2.70 -27.58
C ARG A 255 27.93 2.26 -28.35
N LYS A 256 27.36 3.12 -29.20
CA LYS A 256 26.15 2.83 -29.96
C LYS A 256 26.43 2.08 -31.28
N ILE A 257 27.68 2.16 -31.75
CA ILE A 257 28.15 1.48 -32.96
C ILE A 257 28.57 0.03 -32.68
N ASN A 258 28.91 -0.28 -31.41
CA ASN A 258 29.14 -1.65 -30.92
C ASN A 258 27.87 -2.27 -30.37
#